data_AF-A0A090TAJ5-F1
#
_entry.id   AF-A0A090TAJ5-F1
#
_cell.length_a   1.000
_cell.length_b   1.000
_cell.length_c   1.000
_cell.angle_alpha   90.00
_cell.angle_beta   90.00
_cell.angle_gamma   90.00
#
_symmetry.space_group_name_H-M   'P 1'
#
loop_
_entity.id
_entity.type
_entity.pdbx_description
1 polymer ?
#
loop_
_entity_poly.entity_id
_entity_poly.type
_entity_poly.pdbx_seq_one_letter_code
_entity_poly.pdbx_strand_id
1 'polypeptide(L)'
;MKIADVDQSDTHSYSLSGTGIVTEIVGTYGTLKLIDGDTDDTVKWEYVIDQAKVDSLNDGPVSESFDLYIESLVGGVAQGDAITQSIDITVQGRNDAAIVSPDSQTLDETNTALTLSGNLDATDVDNPDDTFTVQTDVQGTYGKFSVQADGQWTFVADEAYDSLNVGQSVSETFQVTTIDGTPTSVTVKIEGTNDAAQVSVGSVVTEETDAALTISDTLTATDVDNPDNSFTPSSTVYLRQLLYRRQWGVDVCCE
;
A
#
# COMPACT_ATOMS: atom_id res chain seq x y z
N MET A 1 -47.64 6.21 21.46
CA MET A 1 -48.68 7.14 20.94
C MET A 1 -49.92 7.00 21.82
N LYS A 2 -50.65 8.08 22.13
CA LYS A 2 -51.88 8.01 22.92
C LYS A 2 -53.07 7.95 21.97
N ILE A 3 -53.83 6.86 22.00
CA ILE A 3 -55.09 6.73 21.28
C ILE A 3 -56.17 7.36 22.18
N ALA A 4 -57.01 8.24 21.65
CA ALA A 4 -58.03 8.93 22.44
C ALA A 4 -59.38 8.22 22.28
N ASP A 5 -59.86 7.60 23.34
CA ASP A 5 -61.17 6.95 23.44
C ASP A 5 -62.19 7.86 24.18
N VAL A 6 -63.40 7.99 23.63
CA VAL A 6 -64.52 8.80 24.16
C VAL A 6 -65.58 7.94 24.87
N ASP A 7 -65.56 6.62 24.71
CA ASP A 7 -66.55 5.67 25.21
C ASP A 7 -65.93 4.31 25.56
N GLN A 8 -65.66 4.11 26.86
CA GLN A 8 -64.99 2.99 27.56
C GLN A 8 -65.50 1.53 27.30
N SER A 9 -66.00 1.21 26.11
CA SER A 9 -66.52 -0.09 25.71
C SER A 9 -65.87 -0.65 24.44
N ASP A 10 -64.98 0.10 23.80
CA ASP A 10 -64.17 -0.38 22.69
C ASP A 10 -62.77 -0.82 23.15
N THR A 11 -62.05 -1.51 22.27
CA THR A 11 -60.66 -1.93 22.44
C THR A 11 -59.93 -1.69 21.13
N HIS A 12 -58.63 -1.41 21.14
CA HIS A 12 -57.87 -1.16 19.93
C HIS A 12 -57.01 -2.36 19.53
N SER A 13 -56.93 -2.67 18.23
CA SER A 13 -55.92 -3.58 17.70
C SER A 13 -54.92 -2.84 16.82
N TYR A 14 -53.66 -3.28 16.88
CA TYR A 14 -52.56 -2.69 16.13
C TYR A 14 -51.81 -3.74 15.30
N SER A 15 -51.34 -3.38 14.11
CA SER A 15 -50.54 -4.26 13.25
C SER A 15 -49.59 -3.49 12.32
N LEU A 16 -48.49 -4.15 11.94
CA LEU A 16 -47.57 -3.73 10.88
C LEU A 16 -48.02 -4.20 9.47
N SER A 17 -49.25 -4.70 9.34
CA SER A 17 -49.83 -5.15 8.08
C SER A 17 -51.30 -4.74 8.02
N GLY A 18 -51.76 -4.32 6.83
CA GLY A 18 -53.18 -4.01 6.58
C GLY A 18 -54.09 -5.25 6.58
N THR A 19 -53.52 -6.46 6.69
CA THR A 19 -54.27 -7.70 6.86
C THR A 19 -53.64 -8.59 7.93
N GLY A 20 -54.45 -9.04 8.90
CA GLY A 20 -54.01 -9.90 9.99
C GLY A 20 -53.25 -9.18 11.10
N ILE A 21 -52.91 -9.91 12.17
CA ILE A 21 -52.14 -9.37 13.30
C ILE A 21 -50.67 -9.71 13.08
N VAL A 22 -49.96 -8.82 12.40
CA VAL A 22 -48.49 -8.83 12.30
C VAL A 22 -47.93 -7.83 13.29
N THR A 23 -47.11 -8.29 14.24
CA THR A 23 -46.47 -7.44 15.26
C THR A 23 -44.96 -7.39 15.12
N GLU A 24 -44.38 -8.05 14.11
CA GLU A 24 -42.96 -8.05 13.83
C GLU A 24 -42.73 -8.09 12.32
N ILE A 25 -41.86 -7.23 11.81
CA ILE A 25 -41.51 -7.17 10.40
C ILE A 25 -40.00 -6.92 10.25
N VAL A 26 -39.38 -7.68 9.36
CA VAL A 26 -37.97 -7.48 8.99
C VAL A 26 -37.91 -6.42 7.91
N GLY A 27 -37.26 -5.31 8.24
CA GLY A 27 -36.96 -4.22 7.34
C GLY A 27 -35.65 -4.39 6.60
N THR A 28 -35.22 -3.30 5.99
CA THR A 28 -33.96 -3.23 5.27
C THR A 28 -32.80 -3.27 6.25
N TYR A 29 -32.79 -2.45 7.30
CA TYR A 29 -31.64 -2.26 8.20
C TYR A 29 -31.79 -2.96 9.56
N GLY A 30 -32.88 -3.69 9.77
CA GLY A 30 -33.21 -4.25 11.07
C GLY A 30 -34.63 -4.79 11.13
N THR A 31 -35.11 -5.06 12.34
CA THR A 31 -36.42 -5.65 12.60
C THR A 31 -37.22 -4.72 13.51
N LEU A 32 -38.42 -4.35 13.07
CA LEU A 32 -39.39 -3.60 13.87
C LEU A 32 -40.34 -4.57 14.56
N LYS A 33 -40.55 -4.36 15.86
CA LYS A 33 -41.48 -5.14 16.68
C LYS A 33 -42.40 -4.23 17.48
N LEU A 34 -43.69 -4.50 17.41
CA LEU A 34 -44.71 -3.89 18.27
C LEU A 34 -44.79 -4.65 19.60
N ILE A 35 -44.98 -3.89 20.68
CA ILE A 35 -45.04 -4.38 22.05
C ILE A 35 -46.25 -3.73 22.72
N ASP A 36 -46.92 -4.49 23.58
CA ASP A 36 -48.01 -3.96 24.42
C ASP A 36 -47.52 -2.73 25.19
N GLY A 37 -48.35 -1.68 25.21
CA GLY A 37 -48.06 -0.49 25.98
C GLY A 37 -48.36 -0.66 27.47
N ASP A 38 -48.08 0.39 28.24
CA ASP A 38 -48.29 0.39 29.70
C ASP A 38 -49.78 0.50 30.08
N THR A 39 -50.62 0.89 29.13
CA THR A 39 -52.08 1.00 29.23
C THR A 39 -52.74 0.46 27.96
N ASP A 40 -54.02 0.10 28.05
CA ASP A 40 -54.81 -0.44 26.93
C ASP A 40 -54.83 0.48 25.69
N ASP A 41 -54.60 1.79 25.85
CA ASP A 41 -54.58 2.79 24.76
C ASP A 41 -53.18 3.11 24.20
N THR A 42 -52.18 2.30 24.52
CA THR A 42 -50.80 2.55 24.11
C THR A 42 -50.17 1.34 23.46
N VAL A 43 -49.39 1.59 22.42
CA VAL A 43 -48.48 0.62 21.80
C VAL A 43 -47.05 1.15 21.91
N LYS A 44 -46.14 0.27 22.28
CA LYS A 44 -44.69 0.48 22.23
C LYS A 44 -44.12 -0.20 20.99
N TRP A 45 -42.96 0.24 20.57
CA TRP A 45 -42.24 -0.42 19.50
C TRP A 45 -40.75 -0.47 19.83
N GLU A 46 -40.10 -1.53 19.39
CA GLU A 46 -38.66 -1.72 19.43
C GLU A 46 -38.15 -1.93 18.01
N TYR A 47 -37.00 -1.33 17.72
CA TYR A 47 -36.30 -1.53 16.46
C TYR A 47 -34.91 -2.09 16.76
N VAL A 48 -34.64 -3.29 16.25
CA VAL A 48 -33.36 -3.97 16.44
C VAL A 48 -32.58 -3.91 15.14
N ILE A 49 -31.46 -3.21 15.15
CA ILE A 49 -30.56 -3.09 13.99
C ILE A 49 -29.93 -4.45 13.65
N ASP A 50 -29.88 -4.76 12.37
CA ASP A 50 -29.06 -5.83 11.82
C ASP A 50 -27.66 -5.28 11.51
N GLN A 51 -26.69 -5.58 12.38
CA GLN A 51 -25.33 -5.02 12.31
C GLN A 51 -24.67 -5.30 10.95
N ALA A 52 -24.79 -6.53 10.45
CA ALA A 52 -24.16 -6.92 9.19
C ALA A 52 -24.66 -6.11 7.97
N LYS A 53 -25.87 -5.53 8.06
CA LYS A 53 -26.41 -4.68 7.01
C LYS A 53 -25.99 -3.22 7.15
N VAL A 54 -25.89 -2.73 8.39
CA VAL A 54 -25.50 -1.34 8.63
C VAL A 54 -23.99 -1.13 8.56
N ASP A 55 -23.18 -2.16 8.75
CA ASP A 55 -21.71 -2.14 8.58
C ASP A 55 -21.30 -1.89 7.12
N SER A 56 -22.23 -1.96 6.17
CA SER A 56 -21.99 -1.65 4.75
C SER A 56 -22.46 -0.25 4.34
N LEU A 57 -22.84 0.59 5.32
CA LEU A 57 -23.38 1.92 5.07
C LEU A 57 -22.29 2.99 5.15
N ASN A 58 -22.05 3.63 4.01
CA ASN A 58 -21.29 4.88 3.92
C ASN A 58 -21.87 6.00 4.80
N ASP A 59 -21.07 7.06 4.98
CA ASP A 59 -21.43 8.24 5.75
C ASP A 59 -22.76 8.87 5.30
N GLY A 60 -23.74 8.91 6.21
CA GLY A 60 -24.99 9.64 6.01
C GLY A 60 -26.25 8.91 6.46
N PRO A 61 -27.41 9.61 6.42
CA PRO A 61 -28.68 9.04 6.85
C PRO A 61 -29.27 8.13 5.76
N VAL A 62 -29.69 6.94 6.16
CA VAL A 62 -30.64 6.10 5.41
C VAL A 62 -31.92 5.95 6.21
N SER A 63 -33.06 5.86 5.53
CA SER A 63 -34.35 5.78 6.19
C SER A 63 -35.20 4.65 5.65
N GLU A 64 -36.01 4.07 6.52
CA GLU A 64 -37.09 3.17 6.16
C GLU A 64 -38.34 3.49 6.97
N SER A 65 -39.50 3.14 6.41
CA SER A 65 -40.80 3.55 6.91
C SER A 65 -41.71 2.34 6.98
N PHE A 66 -42.43 2.22 8.11
CA PHE A 66 -43.36 1.14 8.35
C PHE A 66 -44.75 1.69 8.65
N ASP A 67 -45.75 1.16 7.97
CA ASP A 67 -47.14 1.47 8.26
C ASP A 67 -47.60 0.73 9.53
N LEU A 68 -48.10 1.49 10.49
CA LEU A 68 -48.83 1.03 11.66
C LEU A 68 -50.32 1.20 11.41
N TYR A 69 -51.03 0.08 11.32
CA TYR A 69 -52.48 0.01 11.18
C TYR A 69 -53.12 -0.09 12.56
N ILE A 70 -54.13 0.74 12.83
CA ILE A 70 -54.86 0.79 14.10
C ILE A 70 -56.35 0.68 13.78
N GLU A 71 -57.03 -0.29 14.40
CA GLU A 71 -58.48 -0.50 14.28
C GLU A 71 -59.14 -0.40 15.65
N SER A 72 -60.30 0.26 15.73
CA SER A 72 -61.17 0.19 16.92
C SER A 72 -62.06 -1.05 16.80
N LEU A 73 -62.23 -1.75 17.92
CA LEU A 73 -63.00 -2.99 18.04
C LEU A 73 -64.10 -2.81 19.08
N VAL A 74 -65.35 -3.10 18.71
CA VAL A 74 -66.48 -3.19 19.65
C VAL A 74 -66.91 -4.65 19.73
N GLY A 75 -66.79 -5.27 20.91
CA GLY A 75 -67.09 -6.70 21.08
C GLY A 75 -66.19 -7.62 20.24
N GLY A 76 -64.98 -7.18 19.90
CA GLY A 76 -64.01 -7.92 19.08
C GLY A 76 -64.23 -7.81 17.57
N VAL A 77 -65.09 -6.91 17.10
CA VAL A 77 -65.34 -6.66 15.68
C VAL A 77 -64.89 -5.26 15.32
N ALA A 78 -64.12 -5.13 14.23
CA ALA A 78 -63.65 -3.85 13.72
C ALA A 78 -64.81 -2.90 13.39
N GLN A 79 -64.67 -1.66 13.85
CA GLN A 79 -65.66 -0.60 13.65
C GLN A 79 -64.97 0.66 13.10
N GLY A 80 -65.50 1.18 11.99
CA GLY A 80 -64.94 2.34 11.30
C GLY A 80 -63.79 1.99 10.37
N ASP A 81 -63.18 3.03 9.79
CA ASP A 81 -62.00 2.89 8.94
C ASP A 81 -60.73 2.75 9.80
N ALA A 82 -59.81 1.88 9.38
CA ALA A 82 -58.51 1.76 10.02
C ALA A 82 -57.72 3.08 9.90
N ILE A 83 -57.03 3.45 10.97
CA ILE A 83 -56.09 4.57 10.97
C ILE A 83 -54.71 4.01 10.61
N THR A 84 -54.04 4.64 9.64
CA THR A 84 -52.65 4.32 9.30
C THR A 84 -51.74 5.43 9.78
N GLN A 85 -50.70 5.06 10.53
CA GLN A 85 -49.63 5.93 11.00
C GLN A 85 -48.29 5.43 10.46
N SER A 86 -47.31 6.31 10.29
CA SER A 86 -45.95 5.91 9.92
C SER A 86 -45.07 5.79 11.16
N ILE A 87 -44.22 4.76 11.17
CA ILE A 87 -43.03 4.65 12.00
C ILE A 87 -41.82 4.82 11.07
N ASP A 88 -41.20 6.00 11.10
CA ASP A 88 -40.02 6.30 10.31
C ASP A 88 -38.75 6.04 11.14
N ILE A 89 -37.90 5.14 10.64
CA ILE A 89 -36.60 4.83 11.22
C ILE A 89 -35.53 5.49 10.36
N THR A 90 -34.60 6.20 11.00
CA THR A 90 -33.40 6.73 10.34
C THR A 90 -32.16 6.12 11.00
N VAL A 91 -31.34 5.45 10.19
CA VAL A 91 -30.05 4.92 10.58
C VAL A 91 -28.97 5.84 10.03
N GLN A 92 -28.02 6.23 10.86
CA GLN A 92 -26.86 7.02 10.44
C GLN A 92 -25.72 6.05 10.13
N GLY A 93 -25.43 5.87 8.85
CA GLY A 93 -24.23 5.18 8.40
C GLY A 93 -22.98 5.97 8.76
N ARG A 94 -21.85 5.26 8.88
CA ARG A 94 -20.53 5.85 9.12
C ARG A 94 -19.54 5.15 8.22
N ASN A 95 -18.68 5.94 7.57
CA ASN A 95 -17.61 5.41 6.76
C ASN A 95 -16.66 4.55 7.61
N ASP A 96 -16.49 3.30 7.24
CA ASP A 96 -15.43 2.44 7.77
C ASP A 96 -14.13 2.76 7.01
N ALA A 97 -13.01 2.75 7.72
CA ALA A 97 -11.73 2.99 7.05
C ALA A 97 -11.31 1.73 6.29
N ALA A 98 -10.90 1.89 5.03
CA ALA A 98 -10.30 0.81 4.28
C ALA A 98 -9.14 0.12 5.02
N ILE A 99 -8.98 -1.16 4.78
CA ILE A 99 -7.83 -1.95 5.23
C ILE A 99 -6.81 -1.96 4.10
N VAL A 100 -5.70 -1.26 4.30
CA VAL A 100 -4.58 -1.16 3.34
C VAL A 100 -3.26 -1.25 4.10
N SER A 101 -2.27 -1.94 3.52
CA SER A 101 -0.92 -2.04 4.09
C SER A 101 0.07 -1.16 3.32
N PRO A 102 1.09 -0.59 3.99
CA PRO A 102 2.20 0.05 3.30
C PRO A 102 2.98 -0.95 2.45
N ASP A 103 3.58 -0.47 1.36
CA ASP A 103 4.51 -1.26 0.53
C ASP A 103 5.93 -0.71 0.65
N SER A 104 6.93 -1.57 0.46
CA SER A 104 8.34 -1.18 0.49
C SER A 104 9.15 -2.03 -0.50
N GLN A 105 9.97 -1.37 -1.30
CA GLN A 105 10.91 -2.03 -2.22
C GLN A 105 12.33 -1.56 -1.97
N THR A 106 13.28 -2.47 -2.16
CA THR A 106 14.71 -2.20 -2.07
C THR A 106 15.41 -2.87 -3.23
N LEU A 107 16.22 -2.10 -3.96
CA LEU A 107 17.11 -2.62 -5.01
C LEU A 107 18.51 -2.07 -4.78
N ASP A 108 19.49 -2.82 -5.21
CA ASP A 108 20.86 -2.34 -5.34
C ASP A 108 20.94 -1.36 -6.52
N GLU A 109 21.75 -0.30 -6.39
CA GLU A 109 22.04 0.62 -7.48
C GLU A 109 22.69 -0.09 -8.68
N THR A 110 22.69 0.59 -9.81
CA THR A 110 23.43 0.17 -11.01
C THR A 110 23.98 1.39 -11.70
N ASN A 111 24.83 1.20 -12.73
CA ASN A 111 25.32 2.30 -13.58
C ASN A 111 24.25 2.99 -14.46
N THR A 112 22.95 2.70 -14.25
CA THR A 112 21.82 3.37 -14.89
C THR A 112 20.70 3.64 -13.90
N ALA A 113 19.90 4.68 -14.16
CA ALA A 113 18.73 4.98 -13.32
C ALA A 113 17.76 3.80 -13.29
N LEU A 114 17.28 3.47 -12.09
CA LEU A 114 16.39 2.36 -11.82
C LEU A 114 14.92 2.75 -11.94
N THR A 115 14.09 1.75 -12.19
CA THR A 115 12.64 1.85 -12.00
C THR A 115 12.21 0.77 -11.01
N LEU A 116 11.58 1.19 -9.91
CA LEU A 116 10.98 0.32 -8.92
C LEU A 116 9.46 0.31 -9.16
N SER A 117 8.83 -0.83 -8.88
CA SER A 117 7.38 -0.97 -9.02
C SER A 117 6.84 -1.95 -7.99
N GLY A 118 5.56 -1.81 -7.67
CA GLY A 118 4.83 -2.71 -6.79
C GLY A 118 3.33 -2.50 -6.92
N ASN A 119 2.59 -3.04 -5.97
CA ASN A 119 1.14 -2.96 -5.93
C ASN A 119 0.66 -2.74 -4.50
N LEU A 120 -0.26 -1.80 -4.31
CA LEU A 120 -1.02 -1.65 -3.09
C LEU A 120 -2.38 -2.34 -3.26
N ASP A 121 -2.82 -3.05 -2.23
CA ASP A 121 -4.14 -3.66 -2.17
C ASP A 121 -4.93 -3.06 -0.99
N ALA A 122 -6.19 -2.73 -1.23
CA ALA A 122 -7.11 -2.20 -0.23
C ALA A 122 -8.42 -3.01 -0.24
N THR A 123 -9.04 -3.16 0.93
CA THR A 123 -10.39 -3.71 1.06
C THR A 123 -11.19 -2.86 2.02
N ASP A 124 -12.43 -2.55 1.68
CA ASP A 124 -13.32 -1.76 2.50
C ASP A 124 -14.72 -2.39 2.55
N VAL A 125 -15.36 -2.34 3.71
CA VAL A 125 -16.61 -3.07 4.00
C VAL A 125 -17.84 -2.35 3.46
N ASP A 126 -17.80 -1.02 3.40
CA ASP A 126 -18.85 -0.16 2.86
C ASP A 126 -18.49 0.38 1.45
N ASN A 127 -17.21 0.32 1.07
CA ASN A 127 -16.71 0.62 -0.28
C ASN A 127 -15.98 -0.58 -0.94
N PRO A 128 -16.68 -1.63 -1.39
CA PRO A 128 -16.04 -2.82 -1.97
C PRO A 128 -15.25 -2.56 -3.27
N ASP A 129 -15.52 -1.44 -3.95
CA ASP A 129 -14.80 -0.97 -5.13
C ASP A 129 -13.83 0.19 -4.79
N ASP A 130 -13.36 0.27 -3.53
CA ASP A 130 -12.41 1.30 -3.12
C ASP A 130 -11.11 1.21 -3.93
N THR A 131 -10.61 2.38 -4.31
CA THR A 131 -9.48 2.56 -5.23
C THR A 131 -8.53 3.63 -4.69
N PHE A 132 -7.36 3.77 -5.31
CA PHE A 132 -6.39 4.76 -4.90
C PHE A 132 -6.57 6.10 -5.61
N THR A 133 -6.29 7.19 -4.89
CA THR A 133 -6.14 8.51 -5.50
C THR A 133 -4.91 8.50 -6.40
N VAL A 134 -5.14 8.66 -7.71
CA VAL A 134 -4.08 8.64 -8.72
C VAL A 134 -3.05 9.74 -8.46
N GLN A 135 -1.78 9.37 -8.50
CA GLN A 135 -0.66 10.30 -8.49
C GLN A 135 0.19 10.06 -9.73
N THR A 136 0.65 11.13 -10.38
CA THR A 136 1.44 11.04 -11.62
C THR A 136 2.66 11.93 -11.50
N ASP A 137 3.83 11.32 -11.69
CA ASP A 137 5.15 11.98 -11.71
C ASP A 137 5.37 12.93 -10.51
N VAL A 138 4.95 12.50 -9.32
CA VAL A 138 5.20 13.23 -8.08
C VAL A 138 6.70 13.24 -7.83
N GLN A 139 7.31 14.42 -8.01
CA GLN A 139 8.73 14.61 -7.80
C GLN A 139 9.07 14.46 -6.31
N GLY A 140 9.88 13.45 -6.01
CA GLY A 140 10.59 13.29 -4.75
C GLY A 140 11.99 13.85 -4.81
N THR A 141 12.79 13.47 -3.83
CA THR A 141 14.20 13.82 -3.66
C THR A 141 15.09 12.99 -4.57
N TYR A 142 14.74 11.71 -4.77
CA TYR A 142 15.59 10.76 -5.50
C TYR A 142 14.96 10.24 -6.80
N GLY A 143 13.80 10.77 -7.19
CA GLY A 143 13.07 10.28 -8.35
C GLY A 143 11.62 10.74 -8.37
N LYS A 144 10.84 10.15 -9.27
CA LYS A 144 9.42 10.45 -9.48
C LYS A 144 8.56 9.26 -9.17
N PHE A 145 7.50 9.48 -8.42
CA PHE A 145 6.53 8.46 -8.02
C PHE A 145 5.21 8.62 -8.76
N SER A 146 4.61 7.50 -9.17
CA SER A 146 3.26 7.44 -9.70
C SER A 146 2.51 6.25 -9.11
N VAL A 147 1.21 6.41 -8.83
CA VAL A 147 0.31 5.31 -8.44
C VAL A 147 -0.99 5.43 -9.21
N GLN A 148 -1.48 4.31 -9.74
CA GLN A 148 -2.74 4.20 -10.46
C GLN A 148 -3.90 3.85 -9.52
N ALA A 149 -5.13 3.98 -10.01
CA ALA A 149 -6.32 3.72 -9.21
C ALA A 149 -6.42 2.27 -8.71
N ASP A 150 -5.82 1.33 -9.44
CA ASP A 150 -5.74 -0.08 -9.07
C ASP A 150 -4.59 -0.42 -8.11
N GLY A 151 -3.85 0.59 -7.64
CA GLY A 151 -2.76 0.41 -6.68
C GLY A 151 -1.40 0.08 -7.32
N GLN A 152 -1.33 -0.11 -8.64
CA GLN A 152 -0.06 -0.28 -9.33
C GLN A 152 0.75 1.01 -9.24
N TRP A 153 1.93 0.92 -8.65
CA TRP A 153 2.81 2.07 -8.46
C TRP A 153 4.17 1.87 -9.13
N THR A 154 4.78 2.99 -9.50
CA THR A 154 6.13 3.05 -10.07
C THR A 154 6.91 4.19 -9.44
N PHE A 155 8.22 3.98 -9.28
CA PHE A 155 9.17 5.01 -8.94
C PHE A 155 10.31 4.97 -9.95
N VAL A 156 10.60 6.11 -10.58
CA VAL A 156 11.71 6.25 -11.53
C VAL A 156 12.78 7.12 -10.89
N ALA A 157 13.95 6.55 -10.65
CA ALA A 157 15.08 7.26 -10.08
C ALA A 157 15.54 8.41 -11.02
N ASP A 158 15.95 9.53 -10.45
CA ASP A 158 16.44 10.69 -11.24
C ASP A 158 17.83 10.42 -11.85
N GLU A 159 18.61 9.54 -11.23
CA GLU A 159 19.94 9.12 -11.68
C GLU A 159 20.24 7.68 -11.24
N ALA A 160 21.42 7.20 -11.61
CA ALA A 160 21.92 5.86 -11.28
C ALA A 160 22.17 5.66 -9.78
N TYR A 161 22.57 6.73 -9.09
CA TYR A 161 23.14 6.68 -7.74
C TYR A 161 24.42 5.81 -7.63
N ASP A 162 25.13 5.66 -8.74
CA ASP A 162 26.40 4.91 -8.92
C ASP A 162 27.48 5.32 -7.90
N SER A 163 27.40 6.52 -7.32
CA SER A 163 28.35 6.97 -6.30
C SER A 163 28.15 6.36 -4.91
N LEU A 164 27.07 5.60 -4.69
CA LEU A 164 26.78 4.96 -3.41
C LEU A 164 27.62 3.69 -3.25
N ASN A 165 28.52 3.69 -2.27
CA ASN A 165 29.32 2.51 -1.94
C ASN A 165 28.56 1.53 -1.02
N VAL A 166 29.09 0.32 -0.81
CA VAL A 166 28.56 -0.70 0.09
C VAL A 166 28.28 -0.13 1.48
N GLY A 167 27.03 -0.29 1.92
CA GLY A 167 26.55 0.20 3.22
C GLY A 167 26.02 1.64 3.19
N GLN A 168 26.10 2.33 2.05
CA GLN A 168 25.37 3.56 1.79
C GLN A 168 24.02 3.26 1.14
N SER A 169 23.06 4.17 1.29
CA SER A 169 21.76 4.04 0.62
C SER A 169 21.04 5.38 0.57
N VAL A 170 20.11 5.50 -0.37
CA VAL A 170 19.08 6.54 -0.40
C VAL A 170 17.71 5.90 -0.18
N SER A 171 16.81 6.62 0.48
CA SER A 171 15.48 6.12 0.79
C SER A 171 14.49 7.26 0.82
N GLU A 172 13.28 7.00 0.32
CA GLU A 172 12.19 7.97 0.28
C GLU A 172 10.82 7.28 0.47
N THR A 173 9.88 7.99 1.09
CA THR A 173 8.52 7.50 1.38
C THR A 173 7.48 8.44 0.78
N PHE A 174 6.58 7.88 -0.02
CA PHE A 174 5.45 8.57 -0.64
C PHE A 174 4.16 8.23 0.11
N GLN A 175 3.36 9.25 0.43
CA GLN A 175 2.04 9.06 1.03
C GLN A 175 1.01 8.80 -0.08
N VAL A 176 0.20 7.77 0.10
CA VAL A 176 -0.87 7.38 -0.81
C VAL A 176 -2.17 7.35 -0.02
N THR A 177 -3.30 7.55 -0.68
CA THR A 177 -4.60 7.56 -0.03
C THR A 177 -5.60 6.85 -0.94
N THR A 178 -6.44 6.01 -0.36
CA THR A 178 -7.64 5.47 -1.01
C THR A 178 -8.69 6.56 -1.24
N ILE A 179 -9.78 6.26 -1.94
CA ILE A 179 -10.79 7.28 -2.30
C ILE A 179 -11.67 7.65 -1.11
N ASP A 180 -11.83 6.72 -0.16
CA ASP A 180 -12.49 6.91 1.14
C ASP A 180 -11.69 7.84 2.10
N GLY A 181 -10.42 8.12 1.77
CA GLY A 181 -9.53 8.96 2.56
C GLY A 181 -8.58 8.19 3.49
N THR A 182 -8.56 6.86 3.44
CA THR A 182 -7.65 6.06 4.28
C THR A 182 -6.18 6.19 3.81
N PRO A 183 -5.25 6.61 4.69
CA PRO A 183 -3.86 6.82 4.31
C PRO A 183 -3.03 5.53 4.36
N THR A 184 -2.08 5.41 3.42
CA THR A 184 -1.00 4.41 3.40
C THR A 184 0.29 5.03 2.85
N SER A 185 1.36 4.24 2.71
CA SER A 185 2.61 4.72 2.13
C SER A 185 3.34 3.68 1.29
N VAL A 186 4.18 4.18 0.38
CA VAL A 186 5.16 3.38 -0.36
C VAL A 186 6.55 3.89 -0.01
N THR A 187 7.45 2.99 0.40
CA THR A 187 8.86 3.31 0.63
C THR A 187 9.74 2.69 -0.43
N VAL A 188 10.60 3.49 -1.03
CA VAL A 188 11.63 3.03 -1.96
C VAL A 188 13.00 3.21 -1.32
N LYS A 189 13.89 2.24 -1.54
CA LYS A 189 15.27 2.29 -1.09
C LYS A 189 16.20 1.80 -2.20
N ILE A 190 17.28 2.54 -2.42
CA ILE A 190 18.36 2.16 -3.33
C ILE A 190 19.62 1.97 -2.47
N GLU A 191 20.18 0.77 -2.47
CA GLU A 191 21.40 0.41 -1.73
C GLU A 191 22.63 0.51 -2.62
N GLY A 192 23.72 1.06 -2.08
CA GLY A 192 24.99 1.18 -2.79
C GLY A 192 25.69 -0.16 -3.00
N THR A 193 26.30 -0.37 -4.17
CA THR A 193 27.19 -1.50 -4.41
C THR A 193 28.65 -1.05 -4.42
N ASN A 194 29.57 -1.87 -4.93
CA ASN A 194 30.96 -1.45 -5.10
C ASN A 194 31.31 -1.54 -6.58
N ASP A 195 31.65 -0.42 -7.19
CA ASP A 195 32.19 -0.38 -8.54
C ASP A 195 33.64 -0.85 -8.60
N ALA A 196 34.00 -1.48 -9.72
CA ALA A 196 35.36 -1.92 -9.93
C ALA A 196 36.22 -0.77 -10.46
N ALA A 197 37.27 -0.41 -9.73
CA ALA A 197 38.27 0.55 -10.19
C ALA A 197 38.78 0.23 -11.62
N GLN A 198 38.76 1.25 -12.48
CA GLN A 198 39.33 1.21 -13.82
C GLN A 198 40.78 1.71 -13.78
N VAL A 199 41.71 0.84 -14.22
CA VAL A 199 43.15 1.17 -14.30
C VAL A 199 43.54 1.41 -15.76
N SER A 200 44.31 2.47 -16.02
CA SER A 200 44.89 2.77 -17.33
C SER A 200 46.38 3.08 -17.25
N VAL A 201 47.09 2.78 -18.34
CA VAL A 201 48.51 3.09 -18.56
C VAL A 201 48.66 3.71 -19.93
N GLY A 202 49.53 4.71 -20.06
CA GLY A 202 49.88 5.26 -21.36
C GLY A 202 50.69 4.28 -22.21
N SER A 203 50.90 4.65 -23.47
CA SER A 203 51.82 3.97 -24.37
C SER A 203 53.01 4.87 -24.62
N VAL A 204 54.21 4.35 -24.36
CA VAL A 204 55.46 5.06 -24.65
C VAL A 204 56.16 4.38 -25.81
N VAL A 205 56.40 5.14 -26.88
CA VAL A 205 57.19 4.70 -28.03
C VAL A 205 58.57 5.37 -27.95
N THR A 206 59.63 4.60 -28.14
CA THR A 206 61.00 5.10 -28.20
C THR A 206 61.76 4.44 -29.35
N GLU A 207 62.81 5.11 -29.82
CA GLU A 207 63.70 4.62 -30.88
C GLU A 207 64.96 4.01 -30.26
N GLU A 208 65.55 3.03 -30.94
CA GLU A 208 66.76 2.35 -30.47
C GLU A 208 68.00 3.25 -30.53
N THR A 209 68.89 3.12 -29.54
CA THR A 209 70.17 3.83 -29.48
C THR A 209 71.24 2.95 -28.83
N ASP A 210 72.52 3.21 -29.14
CA ASP A 210 73.68 2.55 -28.50
C ASP A 210 73.88 2.89 -27.01
N ALA A 211 73.00 3.70 -26.41
CA ALA A 211 73.01 4.07 -24.99
C ALA A 211 71.83 3.46 -24.23
N ALA A 212 71.99 3.29 -22.91
CA ALA A 212 70.88 2.84 -22.06
C ALA A 212 69.73 3.87 -22.08
N LEU A 213 68.52 3.38 -22.38
CA LEU A 213 67.29 4.17 -22.37
C LEU A 213 66.49 3.88 -21.08
N THR A 214 66.03 4.94 -20.43
CA THR A 214 65.07 4.85 -19.34
C THR A 214 63.72 5.34 -19.86
N ILE A 215 62.71 4.46 -19.79
CA ILE A 215 61.33 4.78 -20.17
C ILE A 215 60.50 4.83 -18.88
N SER A 216 59.68 5.86 -18.72
CA SER A 216 58.78 6.02 -17.58
C SER A 216 57.40 6.42 -18.07
N ASP A 217 56.37 5.92 -17.41
CA ASP A 217 54.98 6.34 -17.57
C ASP A 217 54.26 6.28 -16.22
N THR A 218 53.04 6.81 -16.17
CA THR A 218 52.21 6.85 -14.96
C THR A 218 50.99 5.96 -15.12
N LEU A 219 50.75 5.11 -14.11
CA LEU A 219 49.48 4.40 -13.97
C LEU A 219 48.45 5.33 -13.34
N THR A 220 47.23 5.33 -13.88
CA THR A 220 46.09 6.03 -13.28
C THR A 220 44.98 5.04 -12.96
N ALA A 221 44.28 5.26 -11.86
CA ALA A 221 43.10 4.48 -11.47
C ALA A 221 41.96 5.43 -11.12
N THR A 222 40.77 5.17 -11.66
CA THR A 222 39.53 5.89 -11.36
C THR A 222 38.49 4.89 -10.89
N ASP A 223 37.71 5.26 -9.90
CA ASP A 223 36.62 4.46 -9.37
C ASP A 223 35.48 5.42 -8.97
N VAL A 224 34.24 5.03 -9.26
CA VAL A 224 33.10 5.95 -9.30
C VAL A 224 32.55 6.24 -7.91
N ASP A 225 32.64 5.26 -7.02
CA ASP A 225 32.13 5.27 -5.65
C ASP A 225 33.25 5.24 -4.59
N ASN A 226 34.51 5.20 -5.03
CA ASN A 226 35.66 5.05 -4.14
C ASN A 226 36.86 5.90 -4.60
N PRO A 227 37.11 7.08 -4.00
CA PRO A 227 38.19 7.96 -4.46
C PRO A 227 39.60 7.46 -4.09
N ASP A 228 39.72 6.54 -3.13
CA ASP A 228 40.99 6.10 -2.53
C ASP A 228 41.60 4.89 -3.25
N ASN A 229 41.85 5.05 -4.56
CA ASN A 229 42.55 4.03 -5.34
C ASN A 229 44.05 4.02 -5.02
N SER A 230 44.52 2.95 -4.37
CA SER A 230 45.95 2.78 -4.06
C SER A 230 46.56 1.59 -4.81
N PHE A 231 47.70 1.84 -5.47
CA PHE A 231 48.52 0.78 -6.05
C PHE A 231 49.46 0.22 -4.98
N THR A 232 49.38 -1.08 -4.74
CA THR A 232 50.35 -1.78 -3.89
C THR A 232 51.39 -2.50 -4.77
N PRO A 233 52.67 -2.09 -4.74
CA PRO A 233 53.70 -2.75 -5.53
C PRO A 233 53.94 -4.17 -4.98
N SER A 234 53.73 -5.18 -5.82
CA SER A 234 54.07 -6.57 -5.49
C SER A 234 55.39 -6.96 -6.15
N SER A 235 56.36 -7.40 -5.35
CA SER A 235 57.68 -7.84 -5.80
C SER A 235 57.76 -9.38 -5.83
N THR A 236 56.93 -10.04 -6.64
CA THR A 236 57.15 -11.46 -6.94
C THR A 236 57.95 -11.60 -8.23
N VAL A 237 59.26 -11.72 -8.09
CA VAL A 237 60.16 -12.05 -9.20
C VAL A 237 60.40 -13.56 -9.22
N TYR A 238 59.85 -14.28 -10.21
CA TYR A 238 60.28 -15.64 -10.51
C TYR A 238 61.59 -15.59 -11.32
N LEU A 239 62.74 -15.59 -10.62
CA LEU A 239 64.02 -15.88 -11.28
C LEU A 239 64.14 -17.40 -11.49
N ARG A 240 63.76 -17.91 -12.68
CA ARG A 240 64.36 -19.17 -13.14
C ARG A 240 65.80 -18.89 -13.56
N GLN A 241 66.75 -19.10 -12.65
CA GLN A 241 68.17 -19.22 -13.00
C GLN A 241 68.35 -20.48 -13.88
N LEU A 242 68.53 -20.29 -15.19
CA LEU A 242 69.25 -21.28 -16.00
C LEU A 242 70.74 -21.11 -15.71
N LEU A 243 71.26 -21.95 -14.80
CA LEU A 243 72.70 -22.14 -14.62
C LEU A 243 73.29 -22.76 -15.90
N TYR A 244 73.92 -21.96 -16.76
CA TYR A 244 74.88 -22.47 -17.73
C TYR A 244 76.28 -22.37 -17.10
N ARG A 245 76.75 -23.46 -16.48
CA ARG A 245 78.15 -23.57 -16.04
C ARG A 245 79.06 -23.57 -17.27
N ARG A 246 80.02 -22.64 -17.33
CA ARG A 246 81.24 -22.81 -18.14
C ARG A 246 82.10 -23.91 -17.50
N GLN A 247 82.71 -24.74 -18.33
CA GLN A 247 83.90 -25.50 -17.92
C GLN A 247 85.01 -25.24 -18.95
N TRP A 248 86.02 -24.50 -18.50
CA TRP A 248 87.34 -24.48 -19.14
C TRP A 248 88.11 -25.69 -18.61
N GLY A 249 88.72 -26.46 -19.51
CA GLY A 249 89.70 -27.49 -19.20
C GLY A 249 90.85 -27.40 -20.22
N VAL A 250 91.98 -26.87 -19.77
CA VAL A 250 93.35 -27.08 -20.28
C VAL A 250 93.83 -28.45 -19.73
N ASP A 251 94.70 -29.29 -20.31
CA ASP A 251 95.65 -29.25 -21.43
C ASP A 251 96.27 -30.68 -21.63
N VAL A 252 97.06 -30.87 -22.71
CA VAL A 252 98.19 -31.84 -22.94
C VAL A 252 97.98 -33.24 -23.59
N CYS A 253 98.42 -33.31 -24.87
CA CYS A 253 99.29 -34.25 -25.65
C CYS A 253 99.23 -35.81 -25.66
N CYS A 254 99.75 -36.31 -26.80
CA CYS A 254 100.22 -37.66 -27.24
C CYS A 254 99.18 -38.44 -28.08
N GLU A 255 99.43 -38.92 -29.31
CA GLU A 255 100.63 -39.09 -30.18
C GLU A 255 100.34 -38.60 -31.61
#